data_AF-A0A4R1Q7H8-F1
#
_entry.id   AF-A0A4R1Q7H8-F1
#
_cell.length_a   1.000
_cell.length_b   1.000
_cell.length_c   1.000
_cell.angle_alpha   90.00
_cell.angle_beta   90.00
_cell.angle_gamma   90.00
#
_symmetry.space_group_name_H-M   'P 1'
#
loop_
_entity.id
_entity.type
_entity.pdbx_description
1 polymer ?
#
loop_
_entity_poly.entity_id
_entity_poly.type
_entity_poly.pdbx_seq_one_letter_code
_entity_poly.pdbx_strand_id
1 'polypeptide(L)'
;MRKQFAAAVAVTLLAIPMALSWAASNNPAKTIPLAALPANTYPLDNTNADVTGDGIADSIVLAGYKENPTERYAKKMLLAVRDGKTGQTQTTELDMGGYEGKLFVGDFTGDHVADVMVSAPTGGSGGIVDHRITTFTGGSPAIIFASDNNRGANFTGKFLEGFKTEITNIETGKSIIIDNGRNRADYVRLGIYDETGHILKDQRPWHYPFSLLEPTDTDRDGVYELKGYQRIVGAYNADPIAEVETLWKYQDSAWEVRKIKISTNLLNNPLPLPAVNSAYTIKRQYVHAESGDIYYPQFEQLESILTQGVLNNEVEEAALKYTSQSDPGSRFAVDYEIARQDNAIVSVIFKGLRQGDGKQEILSSVNLDLNSRQPIVVSNLVKNNEESRQALTALLQQAAAANPAVSKPPVLGDWMGVYFTKTDVVFYYLENDHATSYVKIAVPLDKVAPYLNEGFQL
;
A
#
# COMPACT_ATOMS: atom_id res chain seq x y z
N MET A 1 45.40 0.08 -49.92
CA MET A 1 45.25 0.55 -48.53
C MET A 1 43.97 1.37 -48.42
N ARG A 2 43.17 1.05 -47.40
CA ARG A 2 41.77 1.43 -47.17
C ARG A 2 41.52 2.95 -47.18
N LYS A 3 40.42 3.38 -47.80
CA LYS A 3 39.62 4.52 -47.35
C LYS A 3 38.18 4.04 -47.16
N GLN A 4 37.67 4.24 -45.95
CA GLN A 4 36.33 3.88 -45.52
C GLN A 4 35.29 4.72 -46.25
N PHE A 5 34.27 4.07 -46.82
CA PHE A 5 33.01 4.70 -47.17
C PHE A 5 32.03 4.47 -46.02
N ALA A 6 31.53 5.55 -45.45
CA ALA A 6 30.38 5.53 -44.55
C ALA A 6 29.12 5.25 -45.39
N ALA A 7 28.47 4.12 -45.14
CA ALA A 7 27.13 3.85 -45.66
C ALA A 7 26.10 4.39 -44.66
N ALA A 8 25.44 5.48 -45.02
CA ALA A 8 24.23 5.94 -44.38
C ALA A 8 23.10 4.96 -44.74
N VAL A 9 22.65 4.17 -43.77
CA VAL A 9 21.38 3.43 -43.89
C VAL A 9 20.30 4.36 -43.39
N ALA A 10 19.63 5.03 -44.33
CA ALA A 10 18.37 5.71 -44.08
C ALA A 10 17.29 4.64 -43.84
N VAL A 11 16.98 4.38 -42.57
CA VAL A 11 15.75 3.66 -42.22
C VAL A 11 14.61 4.65 -42.35
N THR A 12 13.94 4.62 -43.50
CA THR A 12 12.62 5.19 -43.68
C THR A 12 11.66 4.52 -42.72
N LEU A 13 11.33 5.19 -41.61
CA LEU A 13 10.12 4.90 -40.85
C LEU A 13 8.93 5.22 -41.75
N LEU A 14 8.38 4.17 -42.36
CA LEU A 14 7.00 4.16 -42.81
C LEU A 14 6.12 4.30 -41.57
N ALA A 15 5.72 5.53 -41.26
CA ALA A 15 4.65 5.80 -40.33
C ALA A 15 3.37 5.18 -40.92
N ILE A 16 3.00 4.00 -40.44
CA ILE A 16 1.66 3.46 -40.62
C ILE A 16 0.78 4.21 -39.63
N PRO A 17 -0.19 5.02 -40.06
CA PRO A 17 -1.12 5.64 -39.14
C PRO A 17 -2.14 4.57 -38.74
N MET A 18 -1.87 3.78 -37.70
CA MET A 18 -2.95 3.10 -36.98
C MET A 18 -3.56 4.09 -35.99
N ALA A 19 -4.27 5.06 -36.54
CA ALA A 19 -5.37 5.68 -35.83
C ALA A 19 -6.53 4.69 -35.83
N LEU A 20 -6.52 3.71 -34.92
CA LEU A 20 -7.77 3.16 -34.42
C LEU A 20 -8.20 4.07 -33.27
N SER A 21 -8.83 5.17 -33.66
CA SER A 21 -9.74 5.89 -32.79
C SER A 21 -10.86 4.90 -32.41
N TRP A 22 -10.77 4.28 -31.24
CA TRP A 22 -11.99 3.98 -30.50
C TRP A 22 -12.47 5.31 -29.94
N ALA A 23 -13.21 6.04 -30.77
CA ALA A 23 -14.21 6.93 -30.22
C ALA A 23 -15.13 6.00 -29.41
N ALA A 24 -15.02 6.04 -28.08
CA ALA A 24 -16.09 5.56 -27.23
C ALA A 24 -17.36 6.23 -27.77
N SER A 25 -18.23 5.45 -28.42
CA SER A 25 -19.52 5.96 -28.83
C SER A 25 -20.24 6.23 -27.52
N ASN A 26 -20.14 7.46 -27.01
CA ASN A 26 -20.94 7.97 -25.90
C ASN A 26 -22.37 8.10 -26.42
N ASN A 27 -23.01 6.96 -26.70
CA ASN A 27 -24.41 6.88 -27.00
C ASN A 27 -25.12 6.85 -25.64
N PRO A 28 -25.79 7.94 -25.22
CA PRO A 28 -26.41 8.03 -23.89
C PRO A 28 -27.51 6.98 -23.66
N ALA A 29 -27.93 6.27 -24.72
CA ALA A 29 -28.84 5.12 -24.62
C ALA A 29 -28.18 3.84 -24.07
N LYS A 30 -26.83 3.74 -24.12
CA LYS A 30 -26.06 2.54 -23.74
C LYS A 30 -25.40 2.62 -22.36
N THR A 31 -25.48 3.75 -21.68
CA THR A 31 -24.98 3.88 -20.31
C THR A 31 -26.07 3.50 -19.30
N ILE A 32 -25.68 3.00 -18.12
CA ILE A 32 -26.63 2.82 -17.01
C ILE A 32 -27.06 4.22 -16.52
N PRO A 33 -28.36 4.58 -16.57
CA PRO A 33 -28.82 5.82 -15.98
C PRO A 33 -28.58 5.76 -14.47
N LEU A 34 -27.95 6.78 -13.88
CA LEU A 34 -27.76 6.84 -12.42
C LEU A 34 -29.08 6.67 -11.63
N ALA A 35 -30.19 7.09 -12.22
CA ALA A 35 -31.54 6.94 -11.66
C ALA A 35 -32.02 5.48 -11.59
N ALA A 36 -31.33 4.53 -12.24
CA ALA A 36 -31.63 3.10 -12.18
C ALA A 36 -30.89 2.38 -11.04
N LEU A 37 -29.95 3.06 -10.36
CA LEU A 37 -29.27 2.50 -9.20
C LEU A 37 -30.15 2.65 -7.93
N PRO A 38 -30.03 1.75 -6.94
CA PRO A 38 -30.73 1.86 -5.67
C PRO A 38 -30.45 3.19 -4.96
N ALA A 39 -31.39 3.64 -4.13
CA ALA A 39 -31.20 4.84 -3.32
C ALA A 39 -29.93 4.75 -2.45
N ASN A 40 -29.27 5.89 -2.22
CA ASN A 40 -28.01 5.99 -1.46
C ASN A 40 -26.83 5.18 -2.02
N THR A 41 -26.87 4.86 -3.30
CA THR A 41 -25.72 4.33 -4.03
C THR A 41 -25.06 5.41 -4.86
N TYR A 42 -23.73 5.40 -4.92
CA TYR A 42 -22.94 6.34 -5.68
C TYR A 42 -21.94 5.57 -6.56
N PRO A 43 -21.80 5.92 -7.84
CA PRO A 43 -20.81 5.29 -8.71
C PRO A 43 -19.40 5.40 -8.11
N LEU A 44 -18.65 4.30 -8.14
CA LEU A 44 -17.26 4.21 -7.72
C LEU A 44 -16.35 4.06 -8.94
N ASP A 45 -16.74 3.21 -9.89
CA ASP A 45 -15.99 2.91 -11.09
C ASP A 45 -16.94 2.44 -12.21
N ASN A 46 -16.52 2.54 -13.47
CA ASN A 46 -17.30 2.06 -14.62
C ASN A 46 -16.41 1.66 -15.80
N THR A 47 -16.89 0.72 -16.59
CA THR A 47 -16.23 0.30 -17.84
C THR A 47 -17.26 -0.28 -18.81
N ASN A 48 -16.83 -0.63 -20.03
CA ASN A 48 -17.65 -1.35 -20.99
C ASN A 48 -16.88 -2.57 -21.54
N ALA A 49 -17.54 -3.73 -21.57
CA ALA A 49 -17.01 -4.98 -22.08
C ALA A 49 -18.17 -5.95 -22.34
N ASP A 50 -17.99 -6.93 -23.23
CA ASP A 50 -18.96 -8.02 -23.40
C ASP A 50 -18.76 -9.03 -22.26
N VAL A 51 -19.71 -9.06 -21.31
CA VAL A 51 -19.73 -10.00 -20.18
C VAL A 51 -20.91 -10.97 -20.27
N THR A 52 -21.81 -10.74 -21.23
CA THR A 52 -22.97 -11.60 -21.51
C THR A 52 -22.69 -12.64 -22.60
N GLY A 53 -21.60 -12.48 -23.36
CA GLY A 53 -21.09 -13.43 -24.36
C GLY A 53 -21.79 -13.34 -25.71
N ASP A 54 -22.43 -12.20 -26.03
CA ASP A 54 -23.23 -12.05 -27.24
C ASP A 54 -22.56 -11.26 -28.37
N GLY A 55 -21.31 -10.84 -28.14
CA GLY A 55 -20.46 -10.06 -29.04
C GLY A 55 -20.69 -8.55 -28.97
N ILE A 56 -21.59 -8.06 -28.12
CA ILE A 56 -21.91 -6.64 -27.95
C ILE A 56 -21.45 -6.18 -26.57
N ALA A 57 -20.69 -5.08 -26.51
CA ALA A 57 -20.21 -4.55 -25.24
C ALA A 57 -21.38 -4.07 -24.34
N ASP A 58 -21.32 -4.51 -23.08
CA ASP A 58 -22.23 -4.16 -21.99
C ASP A 58 -21.69 -2.98 -21.19
N SER A 59 -22.57 -2.24 -20.53
CA SER A 59 -22.18 -1.16 -19.60
C SER A 59 -22.11 -1.68 -18.18
N ILE A 60 -20.96 -1.52 -17.53
CA ILE A 60 -20.66 -2.07 -16.21
C ILE A 60 -20.40 -0.91 -15.26
N VAL A 61 -21.15 -0.85 -14.15
CA VAL A 61 -21.00 0.18 -13.12
C VAL A 61 -20.84 -0.50 -11.77
N LEU A 62 -19.75 -0.15 -11.08
CA LEU A 62 -19.59 -0.41 -9.66
C LEU A 62 -20.14 0.79 -8.89
N ALA A 63 -21.06 0.54 -7.96
CA ALA A 63 -21.59 1.54 -7.07
C ALA A 63 -21.40 1.14 -5.60
N GLY A 64 -21.31 2.12 -4.71
CA GLY A 64 -21.16 1.92 -3.28
C GLY A 64 -22.32 2.53 -2.51
N TYR A 65 -22.81 1.80 -1.51
CA TYR A 65 -23.76 2.32 -0.53
C TYR A 65 -23.03 3.25 0.44
N LYS A 66 -23.40 4.54 0.41
CA LYS A 66 -22.79 5.59 1.25
C LYS A 66 -23.88 6.45 1.87
N GLU A 67 -23.57 7.10 2.99
CA GLU A 67 -24.50 8.05 3.60
C GLU A 67 -24.60 9.34 2.78
N ASN A 68 -23.51 9.71 2.10
CA ASN A 68 -23.42 10.89 1.25
C ASN A 68 -22.35 10.70 0.15
N PRO A 69 -22.37 11.50 -0.94
CA PRO A 69 -21.44 11.32 -2.06
C PRO A 69 -19.98 11.60 -1.72
N THR A 70 -19.70 12.39 -0.67
CA THR A 70 -18.34 12.75 -0.25
C THR A 70 -17.67 11.70 0.62
N GLU A 71 -18.42 10.74 1.14
CA GLU A 71 -17.88 9.64 1.93
C GLU A 71 -16.98 8.76 1.04
N ARG A 72 -15.75 8.49 1.50
CA ARG A 72 -14.81 7.65 0.73
C ARG A 72 -15.06 6.16 0.93
N TYR A 73 -15.49 5.78 2.14
CA TYR A 73 -15.83 4.40 2.46
C TYR A 73 -17.22 4.04 1.94
N ALA A 74 -17.34 2.93 1.23
CA ALA A 74 -18.63 2.34 0.89
C ALA A 74 -18.91 1.17 1.85
N LYS A 75 -20.06 1.20 2.54
CA LYS A 75 -20.45 0.17 3.52
C LYS A 75 -20.72 -1.18 2.86
N LYS A 76 -21.29 -1.13 1.66
CA LYS A 76 -21.54 -2.25 0.76
C LYS A 76 -21.32 -1.82 -0.68
N MET A 77 -21.12 -2.77 -1.59
CA MET A 77 -20.97 -2.50 -3.01
C MET A 77 -22.04 -3.21 -3.84
N LEU A 78 -22.35 -2.64 -4.98
CA LEU A 78 -23.32 -3.13 -5.95
C LEU A 78 -22.66 -3.12 -7.32
N LEU A 79 -22.72 -4.24 -8.02
CA LEU A 79 -22.36 -4.32 -9.42
C LEU A 79 -23.62 -4.25 -10.28
N ALA A 80 -23.67 -3.33 -11.22
CA ALA A 80 -24.76 -3.20 -12.18
C ALA A 80 -24.21 -3.41 -13.60
N VAL A 81 -24.86 -4.29 -14.36
CA VAL A 81 -24.51 -4.60 -15.76
C VAL A 81 -25.74 -4.39 -16.62
N ARG A 82 -25.60 -3.55 -17.65
CA ARG A 82 -26.63 -3.33 -18.65
C ARG A 82 -26.20 -3.92 -19.99
N ASP A 83 -26.94 -4.93 -20.39
CA ASP A 83 -26.76 -5.66 -21.63
C ASP A 83 -26.86 -4.71 -22.83
N GLY A 84 -25.82 -4.68 -23.66
CA GLY A 84 -25.70 -3.79 -24.81
C GLY A 84 -26.63 -4.12 -25.98
N LYS A 85 -27.13 -5.36 -26.05
CA LYS A 85 -28.03 -5.90 -27.08
C LYS A 85 -29.49 -5.79 -26.69
N THR A 86 -29.83 -6.22 -25.48
CA THR A 86 -31.22 -6.27 -24.99
C THR A 86 -31.61 -5.01 -24.22
N GLY A 87 -30.64 -4.27 -23.70
CA GLY A 87 -30.85 -3.10 -22.87
C GLY A 87 -31.30 -3.41 -21.43
N GLN A 88 -31.44 -4.70 -21.08
CA GLN A 88 -31.81 -5.16 -19.74
C GLN A 88 -30.68 -4.87 -18.75
N THR A 89 -31.04 -4.53 -17.51
CA THR A 89 -30.06 -4.27 -16.45
C THR A 89 -30.19 -5.33 -15.37
N GLN A 90 -29.07 -5.96 -15.03
CA GLN A 90 -28.95 -6.88 -13.90
C GLN A 90 -28.12 -6.20 -12.82
N THR A 91 -28.48 -6.42 -11.56
CA THR A 91 -27.73 -5.91 -10.41
C THR A 91 -27.37 -7.04 -9.46
N THR A 92 -26.19 -6.95 -8.86
CA THR A 92 -25.64 -7.94 -7.93
C THR A 92 -25.08 -7.20 -6.74
N GLU A 93 -25.69 -7.41 -5.57
CA GLU A 93 -25.10 -6.93 -4.32
C GLU A 93 -23.88 -7.76 -4.00
N LEU A 94 -22.77 -7.08 -3.72
CA LEU A 94 -21.54 -7.68 -3.27
C LEU A 94 -21.49 -7.51 -1.75
N ASP A 95 -21.35 -8.62 -1.03
CA ASP A 95 -21.17 -8.60 0.42
C ASP A 95 -19.74 -8.17 0.78
N MET A 96 -19.37 -6.96 0.38
CA MET A 96 -18.07 -6.34 0.62
C MET A 96 -18.24 -4.82 0.77
N GLY A 97 -17.42 -4.22 1.61
CA GLY A 97 -17.28 -2.77 1.76
C GLY A 97 -15.80 -2.38 1.65
N GLY A 98 -15.53 -1.10 1.45
CA GLY A 98 -14.16 -0.64 1.31
C GLY A 98 -14.02 0.78 0.76
N TYR A 99 -12.78 1.22 0.71
CA TYR A 99 -12.37 2.46 0.07
C TYR A 99 -12.11 2.21 -1.41
N GLU A 100 -12.34 3.23 -2.25
CA GLU A 100 -11.86 3.27 -3.64
C GLU A 100 -12.06 1.97 -4.44
N GLY A 101 -13.28 1.42 -4.44
CA GLY A 101 -13.59 0.20 -5.19
C GLY A 101 -13.23 0.35 -6.68
N LYS A 102 -12.53 -0.65 -7.23
CA LYS A 102 -12.08 -0.68 -8.63
C LYS A 102 -12.60 -1.90 -9.36
N LEU A 103 -12.87 -1.73 -10.65
CA LEU A 103 -13.23 -2.79 -11.58
C LEU A 103 -12.01 -3.29 -12.34
N PHE A 104 -12.01 -4.60 -12.60
CA PHE A 104 -11.23 -5.24 -13.63
C PHE A 104 -12.13 -6.19 -14.41
N VAL A 105 -11.96 -6.26 -15.72
CA VAL A 105 -12.77 -7.12 -16.60
C VAL A 105 -11.85 -7.98 -17.44
N GLY A 106 -12.05 -9.29 -17.38
CA GLY A 106 -11.25 -10.29 -18.08
C GLY A 106 -11.85 -11.68 -17.90
N ASP A 107 -11.55 -12.59 -18.82
CA ASP A 107 -12.02 -13.98 -18.75
C ASP A 107 -11.24 -14.73 -17.66
N PHE A 108 -11.89 -15.10 -16.55
CA PHE A 108 -11.29 -15.95 -15.52
C PHE A 108 -11.71 -17.42 -15.68
N THR A 109 -12.86 -17.67 -16.30
CA THR A 109 -13.46 -19.01 -16.40
C THR A 109 -12.92 -19.85 -17.56
N GLY A 110 -12.30 -19.21 -18.55
CA GLY A 110 -11.80 -19.81 -19.78
C GLY A 110 -12.90 -20.10 -20.80
N ASP A 111 -14.07 -19.48 -20.67
CA ASP A 111 -15.19 -19.65 -21.61
C ASP A 111 -15.22 -18.60 -22.74
N HIS A 112 -14.18 -17.76 -22.81
CA HIS A 112 -14.01 -16.64 -23.74
C HIS A 112 -15.01 -15.50 -23.55
N VAL A 113 -15.76 -15.48 -22.44
CA VAL A 113 -16.59 -14.36 -22.01
C VAL A 113 -15.91 -13.68 -20.82
N ALA A 114 -15.90 -12.35 -20.82
CA ALA A 114 -15.26 -11.65 -19.73
C ALA A 114 -16.09 -11.71 -18.44
N ASP A 115 -15.41 -11.87 -17.33
CA ASP A 115 -15.96 -11.81 -15.98
C ASP A 115 -15.57 -10.47 -15.32
N VAL A 116 -16.23 -10.12 -14.21
CA VAL A 116 -16.00 -8.84 -13.53
C VAL A 116 -15.40 -9.07 -12.15
N MET A 117 -14.16 -8.60 -11.95
CA MET A 117 -13.50 -8.52 -10.66
C MET A 117 -13.70 -7.14 -10.04
N VAL A 118 -14.06 -7.11 -8.75
CA VAL A 118 -14.12 -5.92 -7.91
C VAL A 118 -13.10 -6.05 -6.80
N SER A 119 -12.33 -4.99 -6.55
CA SER A 119 -11.35 -4.92 -5.45
C SER A 119 -11.53 -3.65 -4.64
N ALA A 120 -11.47 -3.73 -3.31
CA ALA A 120 -11.57 -2.58 -2.43
C ALA A 120 -10.75 -2.76 -1.14
N PRO A 121 -9.81 -1.84 -0.83
CA PRO A 121 -9.16 -1.80 0.47
C PRO A 121 -10.17 -1.69 1.62
N THR A 122 -10.05 -2.56 2.63
CA THR A 122 -10.95 -2.54 3.80
C THR A 122 -10.62 -1.41 4.77
N GLY A 123 -9.40 -0.86 4.66
CA GLY A 123 -8.80 0.06 5.62
C GLY A 123 -8.16 -0.65 6.82
N GLY A 124 -7.46 0.12 7.65
CA GLY A 124 -6.78 -0.35 8.87
C GLY A 124 -5.34 -0.84 8.66
N SER A 125 -4.62 -1.08 9.76
CA SER A 125 -3.19 -1.47 9.75
C SER A 125 -2.92 -2.88 9.19
N GLY A 126 -3.99 -3.62 8.92
CA GLY A 126 -3.95 -4.92 8.26
C GLY A 126 -3.52 -4.83 6.80
N GLY A 127 -3.76 -3.69 6.13
CA GLY A 127 -3.52 -3.54 4.70
C GLY A 127 -4.29 -4.55 3.85
N ILE A 128 -5.51 -4.92 4.28
CA ILE A 128 -6.33 -5.95 3.65
C ILE A 128 -7.10 -5.34 2.48
N VAL A 129 -7.19 -6.09 1.38
CA VAL A 129 -8.01 -5.76 0.22
C VAL A 129 -9.02 -6.88 0.02
N ASP A 130 -10.30 -6.51 -0.05
CA ASP A 130 -11.40 -7.43 -0.29
C ASP A 130 -11.69 -7.50 -1.80
N HIS A 131 -12.00 -8.70 -2.28
CA HIS A 131 -12.20 -9.00 -3.69
C HIS A 131 -13.46 -9.83 -3.93
N ARG A 132 -14.17 -9.56 -5.02
CA ARG A 132 -15.22 -10.41 -5.57
C ARG A 132 -15.02 -10.60 -7.07
N ILE A 133 -15.38 -11.76 -7.60
CA ILE A 133 -15.41 -12.01 -9.04
C ILE A 133 -16.78 -12.57 -9.38
N THR A 134 -17.45 -11.94 -10.34
CA THR A 134 -18.80 -12.28 -10.78
C THR A 134 -18.77 -12.60 -12.27
N THR A 135 -19.29 -13.77 -12.62
CA THR A 135 -19.59 -14.14 -14.02
C THR A 135 -21.05 -13.83 -14.34
N PHE A 136 -21.33 -13.47 -15.59
CA PHE A 136 -22.68 -13.17 -16.08
C PHE A 136 -23.16 -14.20 -17.11
N THR A 137 -22.37 -15.25 -17.38
CA THR A 137 -22.76 -16.34 -18.26
C THR A 137 -23.86 -17.20 -17.64
N GLY A 138 -24.74 -17.77 -18.47
CA GLY A 138 -25.89 -18.54 -18.00
C GLY A 138 -27.15 -17.72 -17.62
N GLY A 139 -27.14 -16.41 -17.88
CA GLY A 139 -28.32 -15.56 -17.81
C GLY A 139 -28.64 -14.98 -16.43
N SER A 140 -27.88 -15.32 -15.39
CA SER A 140 -27.96 -14.71 -14.05
C SER A 140 -26.56 -14.56 -13.45
N PRO A 141 -26.25 -13.46 -12.74
CA PRO A 141 -24.93 -13.24 -12.19
C PRO A 141 -24.57 -14.28 -11.12
N ALA A 142 -23.36 -14.82 -11.17
CA ALA A 142 -22.85 -15.77 -10.19
C ALA A 142 -21.49 -15.32 -9.65
N ILE A 143 -21.38 -15.25 -8.32
CA ILE A 143 -20.12 -14.90 -7.64
C ILE A 143 -19.25 -16.15 -7.59
N ILE A 144 -18.16 -16.17 -8.36
CA ILE A 144 -17.19 -17.28 -8.43
C ILE A 144 -15.97 -17.06 -7.52
N PHE A 145 -15.74 -15.83 -7.04
CA PHE A 145 -14.80 -15.52 -5.97
C PHE A 145 -15.54 -14.77 -4.86
N ALA A 146 -15.77 -15.43 -3.74
CA ALA A 146 -16.57 -14.97 -2.60
C ALA A 146 -15.72 -14.50 -1.41
N SER A 147 -16.37 -14.13 -0.31
CA SER A 147 -15.72 -13.68 0.94
C SER A 147 -14.64 -14.66 1.41
N ASP A 148 -14.97 -15.95 1.47
CA ASP A 148 -14.08 -16.98 2.01
C ASP A 148 -12.78 -17.14 1.19
N ASN A 149 -12.83 -16.84 -0.11
CA ASN A 149 -11.65 -16.89 -0.97
C ASN A 149 -10.61 -15.82 -0.62
N ASN A 150 -11.03 -14.69 -0.01
CA ASN A 150 -10.10 -13.61 0.38
C ASN A 150 -9.08 -14.02 1.44
N ARG A 151 -9.36 -15.11 2.19
CA ARG A 151 -8.40 -15.68 3.12
C ARG A 151 -7.11 -16.13 2.44
N GLY A 152 -7.16 -16.44 1.14
CA GLY A 152 -6.04 -16.95 0.38
C GLY A 152 -5.55 -18.30 0.86
N ALA A 153 -4.25 -18.56 0.70
CA ALA A 153 -3.65 -19.82 1.11
C ALA A 153 -3.55 -19.86 2.64
N ASN A 154 -3.96 -20.98 3.23
CA ASN A 154 -4.13 -21.09 4.66
C ASN A 154 -2.84 -21.59 5.32
N PHE A 155 -2.35 -20.84 6.30
CA PHE A 155 -1.15 -21.18 7.05
C PHE A 155 -1.43 -21.25 8.54
N THR A 156 -0.81 -22.23 9.18
CA THR A 156 -0.68 -22.29 10.64
C THR A 156 0.78 -22.16 11.04
N GLY A 157 1.04 -21.62 12.22
CA GLY A 157 2.38 -21.43 12.74
C GLY A 157 2.52 -21.92 14.18
N LYS A 158 3.75 -22.27 14.54
CA LYS A 158 4.16 -22.52 15.93
C LYS A 158 5.55 -21.93 16.18
N PHE A 159 5.71 -21.28 17.33
CA PHE A 159 7.03 -20.95 17.84
C PHE A 159 7.74 -22.24 18.31
N LEU A 160 9.05 -22.28 18.09
CA LEU A 160 9.94 -23.40 18.37
C LEU A 160 11.13 -22.90 19.19
N GLU A 161 11.62 -23.77 20.06
CA GLU A 161 12.85 -23.59 20.83
C GLU A 161 14.00 -22.97 20.00
N GLY A 162 14.75 -22.07 20.63
CA GLY A 162 15.88 -21.38 20.02
C GLY A 162 15.47 -20.29 19.02
N PHE A 163 14.36 -19.58 19.28
CA PHE A 163 13.86 -18.46 18.47
C PHE A 163 13.52 -18.84 17.04
N LYS A 164 12.85 -19.98 16.86
CA LYS A 164 12.45 -20.46 15.54
C LYS A 164 10.94 -20.41 15.38
N THR A 165 10.49 -20.38 14.14
CA THR A 165 9.07 -20.52 13.80
C THR A 165 8.90 -21.58 12.74
N GLU A 166 8.05 -22.56 13.00
CA GLU A 166 7.55 -23.42 11.94
C GLU A 166 6.27 -22.82 11.36
N ILE A 167 6.23 -22.72 10.04
CA ILE A 167 5.04 -22.35 9.26
C ILE A 167 4.65 -23.56 8.43
N THR A 168 3.37 -23.94 8.50
CA THR A 168 2.79 -25.05 7.75
C THR A 168 1.66 -24.54 6.86
N ASN A 169 1.75 -24.83 5.56
CA ASN A 169 0.64 -24.62 4.66
C ASN A 169 -0.36 -25.79 4.83
N ILE A 170 -1.62 -25.46 5.13
CA ILE A 170 -2.63 -26.46 5.48
C ILE A 170 -3.06 -27.27 4.25
N GLU A 171 -3.11 -26.65 3.08
CA GLU A 171 -3.55 -27.33 1.85
C GLU A 171 -2.54 -28.37 1.37
N THR A 172 -1.24 -28.10 1.49
CA THR A 172 -0.18 -28.99 1.01
C THR A 172 0.43 -29.86 2.10
N GLY A 173 0.18 -29.55 3.37
CA GLY A 173 0.83 -30.18 4.53
C GLY A 173 2.34 -29.92 4.64
N LYS A 174 2.89 -29.02 3.80
CA LYS A 174 4.32 -28.71 3.80
C LYS A 174 4.65 -27.68 4.87
N SER A 175 5.74 -27.94 5.59
CA SER A 175 6.24 -27.05 6.64
C SER A 175 7.63 -26.52 6.31
N ILE A 176 7.89 -25.29 6.73
CA ILE A 176 9.22 -24.68 6.74
C ILE A 176 9.54 -24.18 8.14
N ILE A 177 10.82 -24.19 8.52
CA ILE A 177 11.29 -23.60 9.77
C ILE A 177 12.11 -22.36 9.43
N ILE A 178 11.73 -21.24 10.02
CA ILE A 178 12.38 -19.94 9.89
C ILE A 178 13.10 -19.64 11.21
N ASP A 179 14.34 -19.17 11.13
CA ASP A 179 15.08 -18.65 12.27
C ASP A 179 14.67 -17.19 12.47
N ASN A 180 14.05 -16.86 13.59
CA ASN A 180 13.66 -15.49 13.90
C ASN A 180 14.65 -14.82 14.85
N GLY A 181 15.92 -15.27 14.83
CA GLY A 181 16.97 -14.80 15.71
C GLY A 181 17.17 -13.28 15.67
N ARG A 182 16.87 -12.64 14.54
CA ARG A 182 16.91 -11.17 14.40
C ARG A 182 15.93 -10.46 15.34
N ASN A 183 14.82 -11.11 15.71
CA ASN A 183 13.76 -10.54 16.54
C ASN A 183 13.84 -11.03 18.01
N ARG A 184 14.98 -11.62 18.42
CA ARG A 184 15.21 -12.17 19.77
C ARG A 184 14.83 -11.20 20.89
N ALA A 185 15.35 -9.97 20.82
CA ALA A 185 15.14 -8.97 21.86
C ALA A 185 13.64 -8.67 22.07
N ASP A 186 12.87 -8.58 20.99
CA ASP A 186 11.43 -8.36 21.06
C ASP A 186 10.69 -9.57 21.64
N TYR A 187 11.07 -10.80 21.26
CA TYR A 187 10.39 -11.97 21.80
C TYR A 187 10.71 -12.25 23.26
N VAL A 188 11.94 -11.95 23.72
CA VAL A 188 12.27 -11.99 25.16
C VAL A 188 11.49 -10.90 25.90
N ARG A 189 11.46 -9.67 25.38
CA ARG A 189 10.70 -8.55 25.97
C ARG A 189 9.20 -8.85 26.08
N LEU A 190 8.63 -9.56 25.10
CA LEU A 190 7.22 -9.97 25.08
C LEU A 190 6.94 -11.21 25.94
N GLY A 191 7.97 -11.81 26.55
CA GLY A 191 7.84 -13.02 27.37
C GLY A 191 7.43 -14.26 26.58
N ILE A 192 7.74 -14.29 25.27
CA ILE A 192 7.50 -15.46 24.42
C ILE A 192 8.63 -16.47 24.61
N TYR A 193 9.86 -15.99 24.76
CA TYR A 193 11.03 -16.79 25.10
C TYR A 193 11.77 -16.24 26.32
N ASP A 194 12.56 -17.07 26.98
CA ASP A 194 13.65 -16.61 27.85
C ASP A 194 14.91 -16.25 27.03
N GLU A 195 15.94 -15.73 27.71
CA GLU A 195 17.22 -15.36 27.06
C GLU A 195 17.94 -16.53 26.39
N THR A 196 17.64 -17.78 26.81
CA THR A 196 18.24 -19.00 26.24
C THR A 196 17.46 -19.52 25.02
N GLY A 197 16.29 -18.95 24.74
CA GLY A 197 15.40 -19.36 23.66
C GLY A 197 14.40 -20.44 24.06
N HIS A 198 14.11 -20.59 25.35
CA HIS A 198 13.06 -21.48 25.86
C HIS A 198 11.69 -20.81 25.79
N ILE A 199 10.67 -21.50 25.27
CA ILE A 199 9.34 -20.91 25.13
C ILE A 199 8.68 -20.76 26.49
N LEU A 200 8.28 -19.53 26.83
CA LEU A 200 7.58 -19.20 28.07
C LEU A 200 6.06 -19.06 27.88
N LYS A 201 5.61 -18.80 26.65
CA LYS A 201 4.20 -18.51 26.34
C LYS A 201 3.76 -19.21 25.05
N ASP A 202 2.62 -19.91 25.12
CA ASP A 202 1.96 -20.43 23.92
C ASP A 202 1.33 -19.27 23.14
N GLN A 203 2.02 -18.85 22.09
CA GLN A 203 1.57 -17.87 21.11
C GLN A 203 1.85 -18.43 19.72
N ARG A 204 1.02 -18.05 18.74
CA ARG A 204 1.08 -18.62 17.39
C ARG A 204 1.16 -17.52 16.35
N PRO A 205 2.10 -17.62 15.40
CA PRO A 205 2.06 -16.86 14.16
C PRO A 205 0.73 -17.07 13.42
N TRP A 206 0.28 -16.04 12.70
CA TRP A 206 -0.92 -16.09 11.88
C TRP A 206 -0.67 -15.46 10.52
N HIS A 207 -1.51 -15.83 9.54
CA HIS A 207 -1.50 -15.23 8.21
C HIS A 207 -2.61 -14.18 8.10
N TYR A 208 -2.36 -13.17 7.28
CA TYR A 208 -3.38 -12.22 6.84
C TYR A 208 -4.10 -12.72 5.60
N PRO A 209 -5.34 -12.24 5.36
CA PRO A 209 -5.97 -12.26 4.04
C PRO A 209 -5.10 -11.54 2.98
N PHE A 210 -5.56 -11.52 1.73
CA PHE A 210 -4.85 -10.81 0.68
C PHE A 210 -4.67 -9.33 1.01
N SER A 211 -3.43 -8.87 0.87
CA SER A 211 -3.11 -7.44 0.82
C SER A 211 -3.13 -6.91 -0.62
N LEU A 212 -3.09 -7.83 -1.60
CA LEU A 212 -3.25 -7.54 -3.02
C LEU A 212 -3.59 -8.85 -3.75
N LEU A 213 -4.46 -8.76 -4.75
CA LEU A 213 -4.79 -9.84 -5.68
C LEU A 213 -4.81 -9.26 -7.10
N GLU A 214 -3.81 -9.61 -7.90
CA GLU A 214 -3.62 -9.07 -9.25
C GLU A 214 -4.14 -10.07 -10.30
N PRO A 215 -5.07 -9.69 -11.18
CA PRO A 215 -5.38 -10.48 -12.36
C PRO A 215 -4.19 -10.45 -13.32
N THR A 216 -3.71 -11.62 -13.74
CA THR A 216 -2.59 -11.77 -14.67
C THR A 216 -2.82 -12.92 -15.64
N ASP A 217 -2.61 -12.66 -16.93
CA ASP A 217 -2.56 -13.69 -17.97
C ASP A 217 -1.09 -14.08 -18.18
N THR A 218 -0.66 -15.14 -17.49
CA THR A 218 0.77 -15.46 -17.39
C THR A 218 1.29 -16.19 -18.64
N ASP A 219 0.47 -17.04 -19.23
CA ASP A 219 0.80 -17.85 -20.41
C ASP A 219 0.29 -17.25 -21.72
N ARG A 220 -0.43 -16.12 -21.67
CA ARG A 220 -0.99 -15.39 -22.80
C ARG A 220 -2.04 -16.20 -23.56
N ASP A 221 -2.77 -17.05 -22.86
CA ASP A 221 -3.89 -17.82 -23.41
C ASP A 221 -5.21 -17.01 -23.45
N GLY A 222 -5.22 -15.81 -22.86
CA GLY A 222 -6.38 -14.94 -22.77
C GLY A 222 -7.26 -15.19 -21.53
N VAL A 223 -6.91 -16.19 -20.70
CA VAL A 223 -7.55 -16.52 -19.44
C VAL A 223 -6.70 -15.99 -18.29
N TYR A 224 -7.31 -15.23 -17.39
CA TYR A 224 -6.60 -14.61 -16.29
C TYR A 224 -6.46 -15.56 -15.10
N GLU A 225 -5.24 -15.69 -14.60
CA GLU A 225 -4.95 -16.15 -13.26
C GLU A 225 -5.03 -15.02 -12.23
N LEU A 226 -5.05 -15.37 -10.94
CA LEU A 226 -4.93 -14.42 -9.85
C LEU A 226 -3.60 -14.61 -9.12
N LYS A 227 -2.79 -13.57 -9.10
CA LYS A 227 -1.56 -13.51 -8.31
C LYS A 227 -1.83 -12.83 -6.97
N GLY A 228 -1.86 -13.62 -5.90
CA GLY A 228 -2.21 -13.15 -4.56
C GLY A 228 -1.01 -12.95 -3.66
N TYR A 229 -1.01 -11.86 -2.88
CA TYR A 229 0.03 -11.53 -1.91
C TYR A 229 -0.54 -11.50 -0.50
N GLN A 230 0.09 -12.23 0.40
CA GLN A 230 -0.25 -12.32 1.82
C GLN A 230 1.00 -12.19 2.67
N ARG A 231 0.80 -11.91 3.97
CA ARG A 231 1.87 -11.92 4.97
C ARG A 231 1.54 -12.87 6.10
N ILE A 232 2.58 -13.45 6.66
CA ILE A 232 2.56 -14.21 7.91
C ILE A 232 3.31 -13.37 8.95
N VAL A 233 2.67 -13.15 10.09
CA VAL A 233 3.23 -12.36 11.20
C VAL A 233 3.34 -13.22 12.44
N GLY A 234 4.25 -12.85 13.34
CA GLY A 234 4.60 -13.64 14.52
C GLY A 234 3.80 -13.22 15.75
N ALA A 235 4.34 -12.29 16.53
CA ALA A 235 3.79 -11.91 17.82
C ALA A 235 2.77 -10.74 17.75
N TYR A 236 2.85 -9.90 16.72
CA TYR A 236 2.02 -8.71 16.52
C TYR A 236 2.01 -8.35 15.02
N ASN A 237 1.09 -7.47 14.58
CA ASN A 237 0.89 -7.14 13.16
C ASN A 237 2.17 -6.62 12.44
N ALA A 238 3.07 -6.01 13.22
CA ALA A 238 4.33 -5.42 12.79
C ALA A 238 5.55 -6.36 12.94
N ASP A 239 5.33 -7.65 13.23
CA ASP A 239 6.38 -8.68 13.32
C ASP A 239 6.32 -9.61 12.09
N PRO A 240 6.91 -9.22 10.94
CA PRO A 240 6.85 -10.02 9.73
C PRO A 240 7.69 -11.29 9.86
N ILE A 241 7.07 -12.45 9.67
CA ILE A 241 7.74 -13.76 9.62
C ILE A 241 8.07 -14.13 8.17
N ALA A 242 7.07 -14.04 7.30
CA ALA A 242 7.20 -14.43 5.91
C ALA A 242 6.18 -13.71 5.03
N GLU A 243 6.51 -13.64 3.75
CA GLU A 243 5.61 -13.25 2.67
C GLU A 243 5.19 -14.49 1.91
N VAL A 244 3.94 -14.48 1.45
CA VAL A 244 3.40 -15.53 0.61
C VAL A 244 2.91 -14.91 -0.68
N GLU A 245 3.51 -15.32 -1.79
CA GLU A 245 3.00 -15.09 -3.13
C GLU A 245 2.33 -16.37 -3.62
N THR A 246 1.13 -16.25 -4.14
CA THR A 246 0.33 -17.37 -4.66
C THR A 246 -0.12 -17.10 -6.09
N LEU A 247 -0.28 -18.15 -6.88
CA LEU A 247 -0.92 -18.09 -8.19
C LEU A 247 -2.13 -19.02 -8.17
N TRP A 248 -3.30 -18.48 -8.51
CA TRP A 248 -4.56 -19.20 -8.53
C TRP A 248 -5.12 -19.22 -9.94
N LYS A 249 -5.69 -20.36 -10.35
CA LYS A 249 -6.42 -20.50 -11.61
C LYS A 249 -7.80 -21.05 -11.30
N TYR A 250 -8.82 -20.52 -11.96
CA TYR A 250 -10.16 -21.10 -11.87
C TYR A 250 -10.22 -22.31 -12.80
N GLN A 251 -10.58 -23.47 -12.25
CA GLN A 251 -10.76 -24.70 -13.01
C GLN A 251 -11.80 -25.57 -12.32
N ASP A 252 -12.59 -26.32 -13.10
CA ASP A 252 -13.59 -27.27 -12.57
C ASP A 252 -14.54 -26.62 -11.53
N SER A 253 -14.92 -25.37 -11.80
CA SER A 253 -15.78 -24.54 -10.95
C SER A 253 -15.20 -24.19 -9.56
N ALA A 254 -13.88 -24.19 -9.41
CA ALA A 254 -13.19 -23.82 -8.18
C ALA A 254 -11.88 -23.05 -8.44
N TRP A 255 -11.48 -22.21 -7.47
CA TRP A 255 -10.16 -21.58 -7.48
C TRP A 255 -9.12 -22.54 -6.92
N GLU A 256 -8.13 -22.89 -7.74
CA GLU A 256 -7.04 -23.80 -7.36
C GLU A 256 -5.70 -23.08 -7.26
N VAL A 257 -4.97 -23.33 -6.18
CA VAL A 257 -3.59 -22.84 -6.02
C VAL A 257 -2.64 -23.63 -6.91
N ARG A 258 -2.04 -22.95 -7.89
CA ARG A 258 -1.03 -23.52 -8.80
C ARG A 258 0.39 -23.40 -8.24
N LYS A 259 0.64 -22.33 -7.50
CA LYS A 259 1.97 -22.00 -6.98
C LYS A 259 1.87 -21.32 -5.64
N ILE A 260 2.76 -21.68 -4.74
CA ILE A 260 3.01 -20.98 -3.48
C ILE A 260 4.50 -20.70 -3.42
N LYS A 261 4.87 -19.44 -3.24
CA LYS A 261 6.24 -18.99 -2.97
C LYS A 261 6.24 -18.31 -1.62
N ILE A 262 7.11 -18.78 -0.73
CA ILE A 262 7.32 -18.18 0.58
C ILE A 262 8.68 -17.49 0.57
N SER A 263 8.72 -16.23 1.00
CA SER A 263 9.96 -15.45 1.11
C SER A 263 10.09 -14.89 2.54
N THR A 264 11.29 -14.83 3.08
CA THR A 264 11.53 -14.25 4.41
C THR A 264 12.91 -13.61 4.47
N ASN A 265 13.01 -12.48 5.16
CA ASN A 265 14.26 -11.75 5.42
C ASN A 265 14.91 -12.15 6.75
N LEU A 266 14.36 -13.18 7.43
CA LEU A 266 14.84 -13.65 8.72
C LEU A 266 15.86 -14.80 8.61
N LEU A 267 16.11 -15.33 7.40
CA LEU A 267 17.13 -16.37 7.21
C LEU A 267 18.53 -15.81 7.48
N ASN A 268 19.26 -16.47 8.40
CA ASN A 268 20.67 -16.23 8.71
C ASN A 268 21.58 -16.67 7.54
N ASN A 269 21.41 -16.04 6.38
CA ASN A 269 22.36 -15.78 5.30
C ASN A 269 21.56 -15.12 4.16
N PRO A 270 21.61 -13.79 3.98
CA PRO A 270 21.15 -13.23 2.72
C PRO A 270 22.11 -13.75 1.64
N LEU A 271 21.59 -14.55 0.70
CA LEU A 271 22.18 -14.50 -0.64
C LEU A 271 22.20 -13.02 -1.02
N PRO A 272 23.32 -12.45 -1.50
CA PRO A 272 23.34 -11.08 -1.96
C PRO A 272 22.18 -10.93 -2.95
N LEU A 273 21.23 -10.05 -2.61
CA LEU A 273 20.21 -9.64 -3.56
C LEU A 273 20.97 -9.26 -4.84
N PRO A 274 20.64 -9.84 -6.00
CA PRO A 274 21.29 -9.44 -7.22
C PRO A 274 21.12 -7.92 -7.32
N ALA A 275 22.23 -7.19 -7.41
CA ALA A 275 22.23 -5.76 -7.61
C ALA A 275 21.54 -5.50 -8.96
N VAL A 276 20.25 -5.24 -8.91
CA VAL A 276 19.47 -4.77 -10.05
C VAL A 276 19.08 -3.34 -9.71
N ASN A 277 19.55 -2.41 -10.55
CA ASN A 277 19.19 -1.01 -10.49
C ASN A 277 17.66 -0.86 -10.54
N SER A 278 17.02 -0.56 -9.41
CA SER A 278 15.61 -0.21 -9.34
C SER A 278 15.46 1.30 -9.48
N ALA A 279 15.33 1.79 -10.71
CA ALA A 279 14.79 3.13 -10.95
C ALA A 279 13.26 3.04 -10.79
N TYR A 280 12.74 3.17 -9.57
CA TYR A 280 11.31 3.35 -9.35
C TYR A 280 10.88 4.75 -9.79
N THR A 281 9.61 4.88 -10.15
CA THR A 281 9.03 6.14 -10.60
C THR A 281 8.21 6.76 -9.47
N ILE A 282 8.37 8.07 -9.25
CA ILE A 282 7.51 8.83 -8.33
C ILE A 282 6.59 9.70 -9.17
N LYS A 283 5.28 9.44 -9.08
CA LYS A 283 4.25 10.28 -9.69
C LYS A 283 3.70 11.26 -8.66
N ARG A 284 3.46 12.49 -9.09
CA ARG A 284 2.79 13.50 -8.27
C ARG A 284 1.28 13.27 -8.34
N GLN A 285 0.67 13.04 -7.18
CA GLN A 285 -0.76 12.96 -7.00
C GLN A 285 -1.27 14.16 -6.20
N TYR A 286 -2.59 14.34 -6.17
CA TYR A 286 -3.23 15.38 -5.36
C TYR A 286 -4.59 14.95 -4.82
N VAL A 287 -4.96 15.54 -3.68
CA VAL A 287 -6.32 15.51 -3.12
C VAL A 287 -6.84 16.93 -3.12
N HIS A 288 -8.06 17.12 -3.65
CA HIS A 288 -8.75 18.40 -3.59
C HIS A 288 -9.51 18.52 -2.26
N ALA A 289 -9.29 19.61 -1.53
CA ALA A 289 -10.07 19.96 -0.34
C ALA A 289 -10.69 21.35 -0.49
N GLU A 290 -11.73 21.64 0.30
CA GLU A 290 -12.43 22.93 0.28
C GLU A 290 -11.47 24.12 0.45
N SER A 291 -10.45 23.96 1.30
CA SER A 291 -9.45 24.97 1.64
C SER A 291 -8.24 25.04 0.70
N GLY A 292 -8.03 24.06 -0.17
CA GLY A 292 -6.90 24.03 -1.11
C GLY A 292 -6.47 22.61 -1.49
N ASP A 293 -5.55 22.51 -2.46
CA ASP A 293 -5.03 21.23 -2.92
C ASP A 293 -3.87 20.75 -2.04
N ILE A 294 -3.83 19.42 -1.84
CA ILE A 294 -2.75 18.72 -1.15
C ILE A 294 -2.05 17.83 -2.16
N TYR A 295 -0.78 18.10 -2.44
CA TYR A 295 0.03 17.25 -3.31
C TYR A 295 0.81 16.22 -2.50
N TYR A 296 0.94 15.00 -3.03
CA TYR A 296 1.66 13.90 -2.39
C TYR A 296 2.30 12.96 -3.44
N PRO A 297 3.37 12.22 -3.09
CA PRO A 297 4.00 11.26 -4.00
C PRO A 297 3.26 9.93 -4.03
N GLN A 298 3.20 9.33 -5.21
CA GLN A 298 2.86 7.92 -5.42
C GLN A 298 4.07 7.20 -6.01
N PHE A 299 4.53 6.17 -5.32
CA PHE A 299 5.67 5.36 -5.69
C PHE A 299 5.22 4.15 -6.52
N GLU A 300 5.92 3.90 -7.64
CA GLU A 300 5.68 2.78 -8.54
C GLU A 300 6.97 2.04 -8.84
N GLN A 301 6.90 0.72 -9.03
CA GLN A 301 8.02 -0.16 -9.37
C GLN A 301 9.05 -0.31 -8.24
N LEU A 302 8.62 -0.26 -6.98
CA LEU A 302 9.47 -0.72 -5.88
C LEU A 302 9.67 -2.24 -5.97
N GLU A 303 10.84 -2.71 -5.52
CA GLU A 303 11.19 -4.14 -5.54
C GLU A 303 10.15 -5.00 -4.80
N SER A 304 9.63 -4.50 -3.68
CA SER A 304 8.52 -5.10 -2.96
C SER A 304 7.24 -4.31 -3.20
N ILE A 305 6.27 -4.95 -3.87
CA ILE A 305 4.92 -4.41 -4.08
C ILE A 305 4.21 -4.16 -2.74
N LEU A 306 4.51 -4.94 -1.70
CA LEU A 306 3.99 -4.70 -0.35
C LEU A 306 4.60 -3.47 0.30
N THR A 307 5.93 -3.31 0.23
CA THR A 307 6.57 -2.06 0.69
C THR A 307 6.04 -0.87 -0.09
N GLN A 308 5.78 -1.01 -1.41
CA GLN A 308 5.12 0.01 -2.21
C GLN A 308 3.72 0.35 -1.70
N GLY A 309 2.89 -0.66 -1.47
CA GLY A 309 1.52 -0.50 -0.98
C GLY A 309 1.49 0.18 0.38
N VAL A 310 2.32 -0.27 1.33
CA VAL A 310 2.45 0.34 2.66
C VAL A 310 2.92 1.78 2.55
N LEU A 311 3.98 2.04 1.78
CA LEU A 311 4.52 3.39 1.60
C LEU A 311 3.49 4.34 0.99
N ASN A 312 2.82 3.92 -0.09
CA ASN A 312 1.78 4.73 -0.72
C ASN A 312 0.60 4.98 0.22
N ASN A 313 0.18 3.97 0.99
CA ASN A 313 -0.89 4.13 1.98
C ASN A 313 -0.49 5.13 3.09
N GLU A 314 0.70 5.00 3.68
CA GLU A 314 1.16 5.92 4.74
C GLU A 314 1.25 7.37 4.24
N VAL A 315 1.73 7.57 3.01
CA VAL A 315 1.85 8.89 2.39
C VAL A 315 0.47 9.45 2.02
N GLU A 316 -0.44 8.64 1.49
CA GLU A 316 -1.81 9.08 1.19
C GLU A 316 -2.55 9.45 2.48
N GLU A 317 -2.52 8.60 3.50
CA GLU A 317 -3.13 8.87 4.81
C GLU A 317 -2.58 10.14 5.45
N ALA A 318 -1.28 10.42 5.30
CA ALA A 318 -0.70 11.69 5.75
C ALA A 318 -1.26 12.90 5.00
N ALA A 319 -1.48 12.78 3.68
CA ALA A 319 -2.11 13.84 2.88
C ALA A 319 -3.58 14.07 3.28
N LEU A 320 -4.33 13.00 3.56
CA LEU A 320 -5.75 13.08 3.91
C LEU A 320 -6.02 13.76 5.25
N LYS A 321 -5.09 13.72 6.20
CA LYS A 321 -5.25 14.43 7.49
C LYS A 321 -5.53 15.93 7.32
N TYR A 322 -5.03 16.54 6.23
CA TYR A 322 -5.25 17.95 5.94
C TYR A 322 -6.66 18.26 5.42
N THR A 323 -7.38 17.27 4.88
CA THR A 323 -8.78 17.48 4.43
C THR A 323 -9.74 17.58 5.60
N SER A 324 -9.44 16.93 6.74
CA SER A 324 -10.26 16.96 7.95
C SER A 324 -9.95 18.11 8.93
N GLN A 325 -8.88 18.86 8.69
CA GLN A 325 -8.37 19.90 9.61
C GLN A 325 -8.61 21.34 9.12
N SER A 326 -9.53 21.55 8.18
CA SER A 326 -9.83 22.86 7.62
C SER A 326 -10.84 23.63 8.48
N ASP A 327 -10.39 24.72 9.10
CA ASP A 327 -11.29 25.71 9.68
C ASP A 327 -12.07 26.41 8.55
N PRO A 328 -13.39 26.66 8.71
CA PRO A 328 -14.18 27.36 7.72
C PRO A 328 -13.55 28.70 7.31
N GLY A 329 -13.27 28.87 6.01
CA GLY A 329 -12.68 30.10 5.45
C GLY A 329 -11.14 30.13 5.41
N SER A 330 -10.45 29.17 6.02
CA SER A 330 -8.98 29.05 5.89
C SER A 330 -8.60 28.54 4.51
N ARG A 331 -7.49 29.04 3.95
CA ARG A 331 -6.86 28.55 2.71
C ARG A 331 -5.52 27.90 3.02
N PHE A 332 -5.16 26.83 2.33
CA PHE A 332 -3.81 26.28 2.44
C PHE A 332 -3.28 25.83 1.08
N ALA A 333 -1.96 25.71 1.00
CA ALA A 333 -1.27 25.01 -0.07
C ALA A 333 -0.29 24.03 0.58
N VAL A 334 -0.49 22.73 0.34
CA VAL A 334 0.39 21.68 0.85
C VAL A 334 1.06 20.98 -0.33
N ASP A 335 2.37 20.93 -0.31
CA ASP A 335 3.20 20.18 -1.26
C ASP A 335 4.11 19.23 -0.48
N TYR A 336 4.87 18.41 -1.19
CA TYR A 336 5.78 17.45 -0.59
C TYR A 336 7.22 17.60 -1.06
N GLU A 337 8.12 17.01 -0.31
CA GLU A 337 9.53 16.84 -0.64
C GLU A 337 9.98 15.44 -0.23
N ILE A 338 10.75 14.77 -1.09
CA ILE A 338 11.44 13.54 -0.71
C ILE A 338 12.78 13.92 -0.07
N ALA A 339 12.85 13.89 1.25
CA ALA A 339 14.00 14.35 2.03
C ALA A 339 15.14 13.33 2.09
N ARG A 340 14.78 12.04 2.12
CA ARG A 340 15.71 10.93 2.00
C ARG A 340 15.06 9.78 1.27
N GLN A 341 15.88 9.13 0.46
CA GLN A 341 15.49 8.01 -0.37
C GLN A 341 16.73 7.17 -0.63
N ASP A 342 16.75 5.97 -0.06
CA ASP A 342 17.77 4.96 -0.31
C ASP A 342 17.18 3.55 -0.10
N ASN A 343 18.02 2.52 -0.07
CA ASN A 343 17.57 1.13 0.07
C ASN A 343 17.04 0.80 1.47
N ALA A 344 17.24 1.68 2.46
CA ALA A 344 16.85 1.41 3.84
C ALA A 344 15.62 2.23 4.26
N ILE A 345 15.50 3.48 3.81
CA ILE A 345 14.40 4.37 4.22
C ILE A 345 13.89 5.25 3.08
N VAL A 346 12.58 5.52 3.12
CA VAL A 346 11.97 6.67 2.45
C VAL A 346 11.48 7.66 3.51
N SER A 347 11.87 8.93 3.37
CA SER A 347 11.43 10.05 4.20
C SER A 347 10.79 11.11 3.31
N VAL A 348 9.49 11.32 3.48
CA VAL A 348 8.69 12.32 2.78
C VAL A 348 8.30 13.41 3.76
N ILE A 349 8.51 14.67 3.38
CA ILE A 349 8.08 15.84 4.14
C ILE A 349 6.87 16.44 3.43
N PHE A 350 5.80 16.69 4.16
CA PHE A 350 4.70 17.55 3.72
C PHE A 350 4.94 18.95 4.25
N LYS A 351 4.94 19.94 3.37
CA LYS A 351 5.24 21.33 3.69
C LYS A 351 4.26 22.28 3.02
N GLY A 352 3.99 23.40 3.67
CA GLY A 352 3.03 24.34 3.13
C GLY A 352 2.81 25.56 4.01
N LEU A 353 1.81 26.33 3.63
CA LEU A 353 1.33 27.47 4.40
C LEU A 353 -0.18 27.39 4.53
N ARG A 354 -0.67 27.59 5.75
CA ARG A 354 -2.08 27.84 6.06
C ARG A 354 -2.29 29.34 6.25
N GLN A 355 -3.35 29.87 5.67
CA GLN A 355 -3.77 31.26 5.75
C GLN A 355 -5.20 31.34 6.29
N GLY A 356 -5.34 31.80 7.53
CA GLY A 356 -6.60 32.12 8.21
C GLY A 356 -6.48 33.50 8.86
N ASP A 357 -6.65 33.59 10.19
CA ASP A 357 -6.37 34.80 10.98
C ASP A 357 -4.87 35.19 11.04
N GLY A 358 -4.01 34.35 10.47
CA GLY A 358 -2.58 34.57 10.29
C GLY A 358 -1.98 33.57 9.30
N LYS A 359 -0.69 33.70 9.01
CA LYS A 359 0.08 32.72 8.23
C LYS A 359 0.74 31.73 9.19
N GLN A 360 0.46 30.44 9.03
CA GLN A 360 1.07 29.35 9.79
C GLN A 360 1.76 28.37 8.84
N GLU A 361 2.96 27.93 9.21
CA GLU A 361 3.68 26.87 8.52
C GLU A 361 2.97 25.53 8.70
N ILE A 362 2.84 24.77 7.62
CA ILE A 362 2.47 23.35 7.65
C ILE A 362 3.75 22.55 7.52
N LEU A 363 3.97 21.62 8.44
CA LEU A 363 5.06 20.66 8.38
C LEU A 363 4.62 19.34 8.99
N SER A 364 4.69 18.27 8.22
CA SER A 364 4.64 16.90 8.74
C SER A 364 5.55 15.99 7.93
N SER A 365 5.70 14.74 8.36
CA SER A 365 6.58 13.79 7.67
C SER A 365 6.06 12.37 7.76
N VAL A 366 6.43 11.57 6.78
CA VAL A 366 6.24 10.12 6.71
C VAL A 366 7.61 9.51 6.50
N ASN A 367 8.02 8.64 7.42
CA ASN A 367 9.29 7.94 7.37
C ASN A 367 9.01 6.45 7.40
N LEU A 368 9.44 5.70 6.40
CA LEU A 368 9.23 4.25 6.33
C LEU A 368 10.57 3.54 6.19
N ASP A 369 10.91 2.70 7.17
CA ASP A 369 11.99 1.73 7.01
C ASP A 369 11.54 0.67 5.99
N LEU A 370 12.21 0.60 4.85
CA LEU A 370 11.80 -0.23 3.72
C LEU A 370 11.95 -1.73 4.00
N ASN A 371 12.79 -2.09 4.97
CA ASN A 371 13.05 -3.47 5.37
C ASN A 371 11.96 -4.03 6.28
N SER A 372 11.66 -3.32 7.37
CA SER A 372 10.66 -3.69 8.38
C SER A 372 9.25 -3.22 8.03
N ARG A 373 9.13 -2.27 7.09
CA ARG A 373 7.87 -1.60 6.69
C ARG A 373 7.18 -0.92 7.86
N GLN A 374 7.96 -0.53 8.87
CA GLN A 374 7.46 0.19 10.01
C GLN A 374 7.62 1.70 9.80
N PRO A 375 6.57 2.49 10.08
CA PRO A 375 6.73 3.93 10.19
C PRO A 375 7.71 4.27 11.31
N ILE A 376 8.65 5.17 11.03
CA ILE A 376 9.63 5.66 12.00
C ILE A 376 9.13 6.98 12.58
N VAL A 377 8.93 6.98 13.89
CA VAL A 377 8.51 8.13 14.71
C VAL A 377 9.42 8.21 15.94
N VAL A 378 9.41 9.32 16.68
CA VAL A 378 10.32 9.50 17.82
C VAL A 378 10.16 8.40 18.88
N SER A 379 8.94 7.92 19.12
CA SER A 379 8.66 6.88 20.12
C SER A 379 9.29 5.52 19.83
N ASN A 380 9.56 5.18 18.57
CA ASN A 380 10.21 3.93 18.18
C ASN A 380 11.64 4.10 17.65
N LEU A 381 12.06 5.34 17.34
CA LEU A 381 13.38 5.69 16.80
C LEU A 381 14.53 5.41 17.77
N VAL A 382 14.33 5.59 19.06
CA VAL A 382 15.40 5.52 20.08
C VAL A 382 15.37 4.16 20.77
N LYS A 383 16.54 3.65 21.18
CA LYS A 383 16.62 2.48 22.06
C LYS A 383 15.74 2.68 23.29
N ASN A 384 15.04 1.63 23.71
CA ASN A 384 14.13 1.67 24.85
C ASN A 384 14.89 1.63 26.19
N ASN A 385 15.75 2.62 26.41
CA ASN A 385 16.47 2.84 27.66
C ASN A 385 16.65 4.35 27.89
N GLU A 386 16.69 4.72 29.17
CA GLU A 386 16.79 6.11 29.61
C GLU A 386 18.12 6.75 29.18
N GLU A 387 19.20 5.98 29.19
CA GLU A 387 20.56 6.44 28.82
C GLU A 387 20.62 6.97 27.39
N SER A 388 20.03 6.25 26.44
CA SER A 388 19.99 6.62 25.02
C SER A 388 19.08 7.82 24.79
N ARG A 389 17.94 7.90 25.50
CA ARG A 389 17.06 9.07 25.45
C ARG A 389 17.73 10.33 26.00
N GLN A 390 18.46 10.21 27.11
CA GLN A 390 19.21 11.31 27.71
C GLN A 390 20.38 11.76 26.81
N ALA A 391 21.12 10.81 26.23
CA ALA A 391 22.22 11.12 25.32
C ALA A 391 21.73 11.82 24.05
N LEU A 392 20.64 11.33 23.44
CA LEU A 392 20.05 11.99 22.27
C LEU A 392 19.44 13.35 22.62
N THR A 393 18.86 13.51 23.81
CA THR A 393 18.41 14.82 24.32
C THR A 393 19.59 15.80 24.42
N ALA A 394 20.74 15.36 24.94
CA ALA A 394 21.92 16.21 25.05
C ALA A 394 22.46 16.64 23.66
N LEU A 395 22.48 15.72 22.69
CA LEU A 395 22.85 16.03 21.31
C LEU A 395 21.89 17.03 20.67
N LEU A 396 20.58 16.85 20.90
CA LEU A 396 19.55 17.76 20.42
C LEU A 396 19.73 19.16 21.03
N GLN A 397 19.96 19.26 22.34
CA GLN A 397 20.21 20.55 23.02
C GLN A 397 21.49 21.22 22.53
N GLN A 398 22.55 20.45 22.27
CA GLN A 398 23.79 20.96 21.70
C GLN A 398 23.56 21.54 20.30
N ALA A 399 22.81 20.84 19.45
CA ALA A 399 22.46 21.32 18.11
C ALA A 399 21.50 22.53 18.16
N ALA A 400 20.64 22.59 19.18
CA ALA A 400 19.69 23.68 19.41
C ALA A 400 20.36 24.99 19.87
N ALA A 401 21.52 24.92 20.54
CA ALA A 401 22.12 26.06 21.23
C ALA A 401 22.43 27.28 20.34
N ALA A 402 22.71 27.06 19.06
CA ALA A 402 22.97 28.11 18.07
C ALA A 402 21.75 28.45 17.19
N ASN A 403 20.60 27.80 17.41
CA ASN A 403 19.41 27.99 16.60
C ASN A 403 18.57 29.17 17.14
N PRO A 404 18.45 30.29 16.41
CA PRO A 404 17.74 31.47 16.89
C PRO A 404 16.22 31.25 17.06
N ALA A 405 15.67 30.18 16.51
CA ALA A 405 14.26 29.82 16.66
C ALA A 405 13.96 29.09 17.98
N VAL A 406 14.99 28.63 18.71
CA VAL A 406 14.85 27.90 19.97
C VAL A 406 14.81 28.86 21.14
N SER A 407 13.72 28.86 21.91
CA SER A 407 13.58 29.75 23.08
C SER A 407 14.06 29.11 24.38
N LYS A 408 13.99 27.78 24.46
CA LYS A 408 14.42 26.96 25.60
C LYS A 408 15.07 25.67 25.10
N PRO A 409 16.07 25.13 25.82
CA PRO A 409 16.67 23.85 25.45
C PRO A 409 15.60 22.75 25.31
N PRO A 410 15.44 22.14 24.13
CA PRO A 410 14.42 21.13 23.91
C PRO A 410 14.75 19.84 24.68
N VAL A 411 13.71 19.10 25.09
CA VAL A 411 13.83 17.75 25.63
C VAL A 411 13.22 16.80 24.61
N LEU A 412 13.91 15.69 24.31
CA LEU A 412 13.40 14.73 23.34
C LEU A 412 12.09 14.11 23.83
N GLY A 413 11.01 14.36 23.10
CA GLY A 413 9.70 13.82 23.42
C GLY A 413 9.01 13.22 22.21
N ASP A 414 8.14 12.26 22.47
CA ASP A 414 7.44 11.50 21.44
C ASP A 414 6.44 12.34 20.63
N TRP A 415 6.14 13.54 21.13
CA TRP A 415 5.32 14.58 20.49
C TRP A 415 6.07 15.33 19.36
N MET A 416 7.40 15.21 19.29
CA MET A 416 8.19 15.84 18.25
C MET A 416 8.04 15.09 16.93
N GLY A 417 8.05 15.84 15.83
CA GLY A 417 8.20 15.27 14.51
C GLY A 417 9.66 14.95 14.20
N VAL A 418 9.89 13.99 13.31
CA VAL A 418 11.24 13.63 12.84
C VAL A 418 11.21 13.34 11.35
N TYR A 419 12.22 13.79 10.61
CA TYR A 419 12.47 13.33 9.25
C TYR A 419 13.96 13.13 9.02
N PHE A 420 14.32 12.45 7.93
CA PHE A 420 15.69 12.07 7.64
C PHE A 420 16.16 12.75 6.37
N THR A 421 17.37 13.29 6.40
CA THR A 421 18.13 13.68 5.22
C THR A 421 19.24 12.66 4.99
N LYS A 422 20.02 12.81 3.92
CA LYS A 422 21.19 11.95 3.67
C LYS A 422 22.22 11.96 4.80
N THR A 423 22.29 13.05 5.58
CA THR A 423 23.36 13.28 6.57
C THR A 423 22.85 13.46 7.98
N ASP A 424 21.57 13.78 8.17
CA ASP A 424 21.04 14.23 9.44
C ASP A 424 19.69 13.60 9.77
N VAL A 425 19.44 13.44 11.06
CA VAL A 425 18.09 13.31 11.62
C VAL A 425 17.63 14.70 12.01
N VAL A 426 16.49 15.14 11.47
CA VAL A 426 15.93 16.46 11.76
C VAL A 426 14.71 16.30 12.65
N PHE A 427 14.80 16.85 13.85
CA PHE A 427 13.68 16.96 14.78
C PHE A 427 12.98 18.29 14.56
N TYR A 428 11.64 18.27 14.53
CA TYR A 428 10.86 19.49 14.36
C TYR A 428 9.70 19.58 15.32
N TYR A 429 9.39 20.81 15.74
CA TYR A 429 8.34 21.11 16.70
C TYR A 429 7.91 22.58 16.70
N LEU A 430 6.76 22.88 17.29
CA LEU A 430 6.33 24.25 17.58
C LEU A 430 6.74 24.62 19.01
N GLU A 431 7.32 25.81 19.21
CA GLU A 431 7.79 26.27 20.53
C GLU A 431 6.66 26.46 21.55
N ASN A 432 5.46 26.75 21.09
CA ASN A 432 4.24 26.90 21.89
C ASN A 432 3.01 26.96 20.98
N ASP A 433 1.82 26.98 21.59
CA ASP A 433 0.53 27.00 20.90
C ASP A 433 0.28 28.26 20.05
N HIS A 434 1.12 29.29 20.17
CA HIS A 434 1.05 30.52 19.38
C HIS A 434 2.13 30.60 18.28
N ALA A 435 3.05 29.63 18.22
CA ALA A 435 4.11 29.62 17.22
C ALA A 435 3.54 29.37 15.82
N THR A 436 3.94 30.20 14.86
CA THR A 436 3.49 30.11 13.47
C THR A 436 4.49 29.41 12.55
N SER A 437 5.65 29.00 13.07
CA SER A 437 6.71 28.32 12.32
C SER A 437 7.36 27.25 13.17
N TYR A 438 7.72 26.13 12.54
CA TYR A 438 8.38 25.01 13.18
C TYR A 438 9.86 25.28 13.38
N VAL A 439 10.31 25.07 14.62
CA VAL A 439 11.73 24.86 14.91
C VAL A 439 12.15 23.55 14.26
N LYS A 440 13.30 23.56 13.60
CA LYS A 440 13.94 22.39 12.97
C LYS A 440 15.36 22.29 13.49
N ILE A 441 15.73 21.15 14.04
CA ILE A 441 17.07 20.90 14.61
C ILE A 441 17.64 19.66 13.91
N ALA A 442 18.66 19.88 13.10
CA ALA A 442 19.41 18.81 12.45
C ALA A 442 20.50 18.29 13.39
N VAL A 443 20.52 16.97 13.59
CA VAL A 443 21.59 16.26 14.30
C VAL A 443 22.21 15.24 13.35
N PRO A 444 23.54 15.26 13.15
CA PRO A 444 24.20 14.32 12.25
C PRO A 444 23.89 12.86 12.55
N LEU A 445 23.62 12.07 11.51
CA LEU A 445 23.24 10.65 11.60
C LEU A 445 24.28 9.81 12.32
N ASP A 446 25.56 10.06 12.03
CA ASP A 446 26.70 9.36 12.66
C ASP A 446 26.77 9.58 14.18
N LYS A 447 26.35 10.75 14.66
CA LYS A 447 26.30 11.06 16.09
C LYS A 447 25.13 10.43 16.81
N VAL A 448 23.98 10.31 16.14
CA VAL A 448 22.77 9.72 16.76
C VAL A 448 22.75 8.20 16.67
N ALA A 449 23.40 7.61 15.66
CA ALA A 449 23.40 6.18 15.37
C ALA A 449 23.62 5.27 16.60
N PRO A 450 24.53 5.56 17.56
CA PRO A 450 24.73 4.70 18.74
C PRO A 450 23.49 4.54 19.63
N TYR A 451 22.56 5.51 19.56
CA TYR A 451 21.37 5.63 20.43
C TYR A 451 20.07 5.23 19.71
N LEU A 452 20.13 5.01 18.40
CA LEU A 452 18.96 4.62 17.61
C LEU A 452 18.62 3.15 17.84
N ASN A 453 17.33 2.84 17.69
CA ASN A 453 16.83 1.49 17.75
C ASN A 453 17.48 0.63 16.66
N GLU A 454 18.07 -0.50 17.06
CA GLU A 454 18.79 -1.42 16.17
C GLU A 454 17.87 -2.11 15.15
N GLY A 455 16.55 -2.00 15.34
CA GLY A 455 15.54 -2.44 14.38
C GLY A 455 15.51 -1.65 13.07
N PHE A 456 16.12 -0.45 13.02
CA PHE A 456 16.16 0.39 11.82
C PHE A 456 17.56 0.47 11.22
N GLN A 457 17.66 0.40 9.89
CA GLN A 457 18.93 0.56 9.18
C GLN A 457 19.06 2.03 8.71
N LEU A 458 19.43 2.93 9.63
CA LEU A 458 19.44 4.39 9.39
C LEU A 458 20.79 4.97 9.01
#